data_AF-L0RUT6-F1
#
_entry.id   AF-L0RUT6-F1
#
_cell.length_a   1.000
_cell.length_b   1.000
_cell.length_c   1.000
_cell.angle_alpha   90.00
_cell.angle_beta   90.00
_cell.angle_gamma   90.00
#
_symmetry.space_group_name_H-M   'P 1'
#
loop_
_entity.id
_entity.type
_entity.pdbx_description
1 polymer ?
#
loop_
_entity_poly.entity_id
_entity_poly.type
_entity_poly.pdbx_seq_one_letter_code
_entity_poly.pdbx_strand_id
1 'polypeptide(L)'
;MITVSETTTENIFRDFYRDDKFIEKSAIPKSYGFTSKNKTGNKGYPDFFLDDSRRDFVVIVEAKALKHSDAEEEVKWYMEHNAIKKTVVGIAVSGQ
;
A
#
# COMPACT_ATOMS: atom_id res chain seq x y z
N MET A 1 -15.17 20.94 11.90
CA MET A 1 -15.57 19.78 11.05
C MET A 1 -14.38 18.85 10.98
N ILE A 2 -14.59 17.55 11.17
CA ILE A 2 -13.53 16.55 10.90
C ILE A 2 -13.53 16.34 9.38
N THR A 3 -12.41 16.66 8.72
CA THR A 3 -12.24 16.40 7.30
C THR A 3 -11.94 14.92 7.10
N VAL A 4 -12.89 14.18 6.54
CA VAL A 4 -12.69 12.77 6.16
C VAL A 4 -11.87 12.74 4.88
N SER A 5 -10.63 12.24 4.95
CA SER A 5 -9.78 12.11 3.78
C SER A 5 -8.87 10.89 3.86
N GLU A 6 -8.49 10.34 2.71
CA GLU A 6 -7.52 9.24 2.61
C GLU A 6 -6.16 9.69 3.16
N THR A 7 -5.77 10.93 2.87
CA THR A 7 -4.56 11.57 3.42
C THR A 7 -4.53 11.58 4.94
N THR A 8 -5.66 11.74 5.62
CA THR A 8 -5.72 11.63 7.09
C THR A 8 -5.32 10.21 7.53
N THR A 9 -5.89 9.18 6.90
CA THR A 9 -5.57 7.78 7.19
C THR A 9 -4.09 7.47 6.90
N GLU A 10 -3.58 7.95 5.76
CA GLU A 10 -2.17 7.84 5.39
C GLU A 10 -1.26 8.50 6.43
N ASN A 11 -1.61 9.70 6.91
CA ASN A 11 -0.85 10.42 7.95
C ASN A 11 -0.80 9.62 9.24
N ILE A 12 -1.92 9.06 9.69
CA ILE A 12 -1.96 8.24 10.92
C ILE A 12 -1.05 7.02 10.78
N PHE A 13 -1.11 6.33 9.64
CA PHE A 13 -0.22 5.20 9.37
C PHE A 13 1.24 5.63 9.34
N ARG A 14 1.56 6.68 8.58
CA ARG A 14 2.91 7.23 8.42
C ARG A 14 3.49 7.67 9.76
N ASP A 15 2.72 8.35 10.59
CA ASP A 15 3.20 8.86 11.88
C ASP A 15 3.43 7.73 12.88
N PHE A 16 2.56 6.72 12.89
CA PHE A 16 2.70 5.55 13.76
C PHE A 16 3.90 4.69 13.36
N TYR A 17 4.08 4.44 12.07
CA TYR A 17 5.15 3.61 11.51
C TYR A 17 6.36 4.40 11.01
N ARG A 18 6.54 5.67 11.41
CA ARG A 18 7.58 6.57 10.86
C ARG A 18 9.00 6.02 10.94
N ASP A 19 9.27 5.21 11.97
CA ASP A 19 10.58 4.64 12.28
C ASP A 19 10.73 3.22 11.67
N ASP A 20 9.63 2.65 11.15
CA ASP A 20 9.61 1.44 10.36
C ASP A 20 9.76 1.82 8.88
N LYS A 21 10.68 1.18 8.17
CA LYS A 21 11.22 1.58 6.84
C LYS A 21 10.22 1.52 5.67
N PHE A 22 8.94 1.78 5.90
CA PHE A 22 7.95 1.95 4.85
C PHE A 22 8.35 3.11 3.94
N ILE A 23 8.24 2.86 2.64
CA ILE A 23 8.37 3.88 1.61
C ILE A 23 6.99 4.16 1.01
N GLU A 24 6.75 5.41 0.65
CA GLU A 24 5.50 5.84 0.01
C GLU A 24 5.47 5.44 -1.46
N LYS A 25 4.25 5.37 -2.01
CA LYS A 25 3.91 5.13 -3.41
C LYS A 25 4.90 5.69 -4.43
N SER A 26 5.29 6.96 -4.26
CA SER A 26 6.17 7.70 -5.16
C SER A 26 7.61 7.17 -5.19
N ALA A 27 8.05 6.55 -4.10
CA ALA A 27 9.38 6.00 -3.93
C ALA A 27 9.48 4.52 -4.32
N ILE A 28 8.36 3.84 -4.60
CA ILE A 28 8.36 2.41 -4.92
C ILE A 28 9.03 2.15 -6.29
N PRO A 29 10.13 1.37 -6.32
CA PRO A 29 10.80 1.00 -7.56
C PRO A 29 9.87 0.34 -8.59
N LYS A 30 10.00 0.75 -9.85
CA LYS A 30 9.26 0.16 -10.99
C LYS A 30 9.54 -1.34 -11.17
N SER A 31 10.68 -1.83 -10.70
CA SER A 31 11.06 -3.26 -10.75
C SER A 31 10.11 -4.17 -9.98
N TYR A 32 9.37 -3.66 -9.00
CA TYR A 32 8.36 -4.46 -8.28
C TYR A 32 7.11 -4.75 -9.12
N GLY A 33 6.93 -4.07 -10.25
CA GLY A 33 5.98 -4.48 -11.29
C GLY A 33 4.50 -4.35 -10.91
N PHE A 34 4.15 -3.51 -9.94
CA PHE A 34 2.75 -3.25 -9.60
C PHE A 34 1.97 -2.64 -10.78
N THR A 35 0.70 -3.00 -10.88
CA THR A 35 -0.19 -2.56 -11.97
C THR A 35 -1.53 -2.06 -11.42
N SER A 36 -2.16 -1.12 -12.12
CA SER A 36 -3.47 -0.59 -11.68
C SER A 36 -4.60 -1.59 -11.97
N LYS A 37 -5.49 -1.74 -10.99
CA LYS A 37 -6.74 -2.51 -11.12
C LYS A 37 -7.63 -2.04 -12.26
N ASN A 38 -7.62 -0.74 -12.57
CA ASN A 38 -8.56 -0.14 -13.53
C ASN A 38 -8.17 -0.37 -15.00
N LYS A 39 -7.15 -1.20 -15.30
CA LYS A 39 -6.73 -1.61 -16.65
C LYS A 39 -6.57 -0.48 -17.67
N THR A 40 -6.38 0.77 -17.21
CA THR A 40 -6.21 1.95 -18.07
C THR A 40 -4.83 2.05 -18.71
N GLY A 41 -3.99 1.02 -18.60
CA GLY A 41 -2.58 1.06 -19.01
C GLY A 41 -1.68 1.85 -18.05
N ASN A 42 -2.23 2.44 -16.98
CA ASN A 42 -1.50 3.22 -16.00
C ASN A 42 -0.93 2.37 -14.87
N LYS A 43 0.22 2.80 -14.33
CA LYS A 43 0.86 2.17 -13.17
C LYS A 43 0.01 2.41 -11.92
N GLY A 44 -0.25 1.34 -11.18
CA GLY A 44 -0.87 1.37 -9.86
C GLY A 44 0.16 0.91 -8.85
N TYR A 45 0.19 1.55 -7.69
CA TYR A 45 1.13 1.28 -6.62
C TYR A 45 0.37 1.40 -5.29
N PRO A 46 0.67 0.55 -4.30
CA PRO A 46 0.13 0.70 -2.96
C PRO A 46 0.60 2.01 -2.33
N ASP A 47 -0.13 2.49 -1.34
CA ASP A 47 0.20 3.75 -0.64
C ASP A 47 1.53 3.63 0.11
N PHE A 48 1.75 2.50 0.79
CA PHE A 48 3.01 2.20 1.45
C PHE A 48 3.54 0.81 1.10
N PHE A 49 4.87 0.69 1.12
CA PHE A 49 5.57 -0.55 0.82
C PHE A 49 6.77 -0.74 1.74
N LEU A 50 7.04 -1.97 2.14
CA LEU A 50 8.21 -2.32 2.94
C LEU A 50 8.87 -3.58 2.37
N ASP A 51 10.14 -3.44 1.98
CA ASP A 51 11.04 -4.54 1.66
C ASP A 51 12.32 -4.40 2.50
N ASP A 52 12.34 -5.04 3.66
CA ASP A 52 13.52 -5.05 4.54
C ASP A 52 14.29 -6.36 4.33
N SER A 53 15.61 -6.26 4.10
CA SER A 53 16.51 -7.40 3.91
C SER A 53 16.52 -8.41 5.07
N ARG A 54 16.06 -8.02 6.26
CA ARG A 54 15.95 -8.90 7.44
C ARG A 54 14.68 -9.77 7.44
N ARG A 55 13.80 -9.59 6.45
CA ARG A 55 12.52 -10.31 6.31
C ARG A 55 12.50 -11.07 4.98
N ASP A 56 11.93 -12.26 5.01
CA ASP A 56 11.68 -13.11 3.84
C ASP A 56 10.35 -12.78 3.13
N PHE A 57 9.63 -11.77 3.63
CA PHE A 57 8.42 -11.23 3.05
C PHE A 57 8.52 -9.71 2.85
N VAL A 58 7.66 -9.20 1.98
CA VAL A 58 7.41 -7.77 1.80
C VAL A 58 6.03 -7.42 2.36
N VAL A 59 5.81 -6.15 2.69
CA VAL A 59 4.51 -5.65 3.12
C VAL A 59 4.02 -4.60 2.13
N ILE A 60 2.75 -4.72 1.73
CA ILE A 60 2.02 -3.68 0.99
C ILE A 60 0.89 -3.16 1.88
N VAL A 61 0.65 -1.86 1.83
CA VAL A 61 -0.42 -1.22 2.62
C VAL A 61 -1.23 -0.31 1.72
N GLU A 62 -2.54 -0.42 1.82
CA GLU A 62 -3.48 0.50 1.18
C GLU A 62 -4.35 1.16 2.26
N ALA A 63 -4.45 2.47 2.20
CA ALA A 63 -5.24 3.28 3.09
C ALA A 63 -6.51 3.77 2.38
N LYS A 64 -7.65 3.72 3.07
CA LYS A 64 -8.89 4.36 2.62
C LYS A 64 -9.52 5.15 3.74
N ALA A 65 -10.14 6.28 3.42
CA ALA A 65 -10.74 7.15 4.43
C ALA A 65 -11.78 6.42 5.31
N LEU A 66 -12.70 5.67 4.68
CA LEU A 66 -13.79 4.95 5.36
C LEU A 66 -14.13 3.58 4.74
N LYS A 67 -13.87 3.38 3.44
CA LYS A 67 -14.24 2.15 2.74
C LYS A 67 -13.16 1.08 2.88
N HIS A 68 -13.16 0.36 3.99
CA HIS A 68 -12.20 -0.72 4.24
C HIS A 68 -12.19 -1.79 3.13
N SER A 69 -13.37 -2.13 2.60
CA SER A 69 -13.50 -3.09 1.49
C SER A 69 -12.70 -2.68 0.26
N ASP A 70 -12.64 -1.38 -0.06
CA ASP A 70 -11.89 -0.89 -1.22
C ASP A 70 -10.38 -1.07 -0.97
N ALA A 71 -9.91 -0.83 0.25
CA ALA A 71 -8.51 -1.11 0.65
C ALA A 71 -8.19 -2.59 0.52
N GLU A 72 -9.07 -3.49 0.99
CA GLU A 72 -8.87 -4.93 0.87
C GLU A 72 -8.79 -5.39 -0.60
N GLU A 73 -9.66 -4.88 -1.46
CA GLU A 73 -9.67 -5.23 -2.88
C GLU A 73 -8.40 -4.76 -3.59
N GLU A 74 -7.92 -3.56 -3.29
CA GLU A 74 -6.68 -3.03 -3.86
C GLU A 74 -5.45 -3.81 -3.37
N VAL A 75 -5.36 -4.10 -2.08
CA VAL A 75 -4.30 -4.94 -1.52
C VAL A 75 -4.28 -6.32 -2.18
N LYS A 76 -5.42 -7.01 -2.26
CA LYS A 76 -5.52 -8.32 -2.92
C LYS A 76 -5.05 -8.24 -4.37
N TRP A 77 -5.47 -7.21 -5.10
CA TRP A 77 -5.03 -6.98 -6.47
C TRP A 77 -3.51 -6.85 -6.58
N TYR A 78 -2.88 -6.01 -5.76
CA TYR A 78 -1.44 -5.81 -5.75
C TYR A 78 -0.68 -7.08 -5.34
N MET A 79 -1.22 -7.90 -4.44
CA MET A 79 -0.64 -9.20 -4.06
C MET A 79 -0.59 -10.18 -5.23
N GLU A 80 -1.59 -10.15 -6.11
CA GLU A 80 -1.69 -11.03 -7.28
C GLU A 80 -0.96 -10.48 -8.53
N HIS A 81 -0.86 -9.16 -8.66
CA HIS A 81 -0.40 -8.49 -9.88
C HIS A 81 0.88 -7.66 -9.64
N ASN A 82 1.99 -8.37 -9.43
CA ASN A 82 3.31 -7.80 -9.20
C ASN A 82 4.41 -8.72 -9.76
N ALA A 83 5.67 -8.28 -9.69
CA ALA A 83 6.85 -9.06 -10.11
C ALA A 83 7.67 -9.61 -8.92
N ILE A 84 7.16 -9.51 -7.69
CA ILE A 84 7.86 -9.85 -6.44
C ILE A 84 8.05 -11.37 -6.33
N LYS A 85 9.23 -11.78 -5.84
CA LYS A 85 9.61 -13.20 -5.65
C LYS A 85 9.69 -13.62 -4.18
N LYS A 86 9.14 -12.80 -3.30
CA LYS A 86 9.02 -13.01 -1.86
C LYS A 86 7.54 -13.20 -1.50
N THR A 87 7.26 -13.72 -0.31
CA THR A 87 5.91 -13.69 0.25
C THR A 87 5.45 -12.24 0.36
N VAL A 88 4.22 -11.95 -0.08
CA VAL A 88 3.61 -10.62 0.04
C VAL A 88 2.61 -10.67 1.18
N VAL A 89 2.75 -9.76 2.14
CA VAL A 89 1.76 -9.53 3.20
C VAL A 89 1.00 -8.26 2.86
N GLY A 90 -0.31 -8.37 2.75
CA GLY A 90 -1.20 -7.25 2.51
C GLY A 90 -1.83 -6.73 3.79
N ILE A 91 -1.83 -5.41 3.98
CA ILE A 91 -2.52 -4.74 5.09
C ILE A 91 -3.49 -3.70 4.52
N ALA A 92 -4.78 -3.91 4.73
CA ALA A 92 -5.80 -2.90 4.48
C ALA A 92 -5.97 -2.05 5.74
N VAL A 93 -5.94 -0.72 5.61
CA VAL A 93 -6.25 0.20 6.71
C VAL A 93 -7.33 1.18 6.31
N SER A 94 -8.22 1.49 7.24
CA SER A 94 -9.19 2.57 7.05
C SER A 94 -9.59 3.23 8.36
N GLY A 95 -9.87 4.52 8.33
CA GLY A 95 -10.27 5.26 9.52
C GLY A 95 -9.81 6.71 9.48
N GLN A 96 -10.14 7.45 10.54
CA GLN A 96 -9.79 8.84 10.78
C GLN A 96 -9.37 9.02 12.23
#